data_AF-A0A1A9GPM1-F1
#
_entry.id   AF-A0A1A9GPM1-F1
#
_cell.length_a   1.000
_cell.length_b   1.000
_cell.length_c   1.000
_cell.angle_alpha   90.00
_cell.angle_beta   90.00
_cell.angle_gamma   90.00
#
_symmetry.space_group_name_H-M   'P 1'
#
loop_
_entity.id
_entity.type
_entity.pdbx_description
1 polymer ?
#
loop_
_entity_poly.entity_id
_entity_poly.type
_entity_poly.pdbx_seq_one_letter_code
_entity_poly.pdbx_strand_id
1 'polypeptide(L)'
;MTTLHPTTTHQGSLDLPRTITAGAIGGGVAGMMMAMIEMAYGAFADGHTLWDAPMAIWAFVAGSDQFGAPSEHVGAIVLGMGGHLANSMMLGVAFALLMAVVVKKQGVLASVALGTMFGIATWVVMRYVVLPLNAGTADLFTGAAVSPQWLWYVAHAAFGMTLGLIYARHHAADSARPTA
;
A
#
# COMPACT_ATOMS: atom_id res chain seq x y z
N MET A 1 56.05 5.85 15.67
CA MET A 1 55.14 6.99 15.49
C MET A 1 54.02 6.51 14.58
N THR A 2 52.91 6.06 15.17
CA THR A 2 51.83 5.35 14.46
C THR A 2 50.78 6.37 14.06
N THR A 3 50.69 6.67 12.76
CA THR A 3 49.67 7.54 12.19
C THR A 3 48.32 6.81 12.21
N LEU A 4 47.44 7.21 13.12
CA LEU A 4 46.03 6.80 13.11
C LEU A 4 45.35 7.51 11.94
N HIS A 5 45.02 6.76 10.88
CA HIS A 5 44.15 7.26 9.82
C HIS A 5 42.74 7.45 10.40
N PRO A 6 42.14 8.65 10.31
CA PRO A 6 40.76 8.84 10.71
C PRO A 6 39.86 8.06 9.76
N THR A 7 39.20 7.03 10.29
CA THR A 7 38.12 6.34 9.60
C THR A 7 36.93 7.29 9.56
N THR A 8 36.82 8.08 8.50
CA THR A 8 35.60 8.83 8.22
C THR A 8 34.50 7.82 7.92
N THR A 9 33.67 7.53 8.92
CA THR A 9 32.39 6.86 8.72
C THR A 9 31.54 7.77 7.86
N HIS A 10 31.58 7.58 6.54
CA HIS A 10 30.54 8.06 5.63
C HIS A 10 29.24 7.37 6.03
N GLN A 11 28.52 7.96 6.99
CA GLN A 11 27.08 7.76 7.10
C GLN A 11 26.51 8.25 5.78
N GLY A 12 26.24 7.32 4.86
CA GLY A 12 25.58 7.64 3.61
C GLY A 12 24.29 8.39 3.92
N SER A 13 24.24 9.67 3.53
CA SER A 13 23.05 10.48 3.65
C SER A 13 21.92 9.80 2.89
N LEU A 14 20.76 9.63 3.51
CA LEU A 14 19.56 9.15 2.84
C LEU A 14 19.26 10.06 1.63
N ASP A 15 19.23 9.50 0.43
CA ASP A 15 18.72 10.18 -0.77
C ASP A 15 17.19 10.24 -0.67
N LEU A 16 16.71 11.25 0.05
CA LEU A 16 15.30 11.43 0.38
C LEU A 16 14.41 11.56 -0.86
N PRO A 17 14.69 12.46 -1.83
CA PRO A 17 13.84 12.61 -3.02
C PRO A 17 13.66 11.28 -3.74
N ARG A 18 14.76 10.53 -3.88
CA ARG A 18 14.74 9.24 -4.55
C ARG A 18 13.98 8.17 -3.80
N THR A 19 14.15 8.10 -2.47
CA THR A 19 13.42 7.17 -1.61
C THR A 19 11.92 7.45 -1.66
N ILE A 20 11.53 8.74 -1.67
CA ILE A 20 10.14 9.17 -1.81
C ILE A 20 9.59 8.76 -3.18
N THR A 21 10.29 9.04 -4.28
CA THR A 21 9.84 8.67 -5.63
C THR A 21 9.69 7.15 -5.78
N ALA A 22 10.69 6.37 -5.34
CA ALA A 22 10.64 4.91 -5.42
C ALA A 22 9.51 4.34 -4.53
N GLY A 23 9.34 4.90 -3.33
CA GLY A 23 8.26 4.53 -2.43
C GLY A 23 6.88 4.84 -3.01
N ALA A 24 6.69 6.02 -3.61
CA ALA A 24 5.43 6.41 -4.23
C ALA A 24 5.09 5.50 -5.42
N ILE A 25 6.05 5.21 -6.31
CA ILE A 25 5.85 4.29 -7.44
C ILE A 25 5.53 2.88 -6.94
N GLY A 26 6.30 2.38 -5.97
CA GLY A 26 6.08 1.06 -5.38
C GLY A 26 4.71 0.95 -4.70
N GLY A 27 4.31 1.99 -3.97
CA GLY A 27 2.99 2.13 -3.37
C GLY A 27 1.87 2.12 -4.40
N GLY A 28 2.02 2.88 -5.50
CA GLY A 28 1.05 2.88 -6.59
C GLY A 28 0.86 1.50 -7.22
N VAL A 29 1.95 0.80 -7.54
CA VAL A 29 1.88 -0.57 -8.12
C VAL A 29 1.30 -1.58 -7.12
N ALA A 30 1.70 -1.52 -5.85
CA ALA A 30 1.16 -2.36 -4.80
C ALA A 30 -0.34 -2.11 -4.57
N GLY A 31 -0.75 -0.83 -4.58
CA GLY A 31 -2.14 -0.41 -4.48
C GLY A 31 -2.99 -0.95 -5.63
N MET A 32 -2.47 -0.93 -6.85
CA MET A 32 -3.13 -1.54 -8.01
C MET A 32 -3.26 -3.05 -7.87
N MET A 33 -2.26 -3.75 -7.33
CA MET A 33 -2.35 -5.20 -7.08
C MET A 33 -3.49 -5.53 -6.10
N MET A 34 -3.60 -4.77 -5.01
CA MET A 34 -4.70 -4.89 -4.05
C MET A 34 -6.05 -4.57 -4.69
N ALA A 35 -6.14 -3.48 -5.45
CA ALA A 35 -7.36 -3.09 -6.13
C ALA A 35 -7.83 -4.18 -7.10
N MET A 36 -6.91 -4.77 -7.89
CA MET A 36 -7.24 -5.87 -8.81
C MET A 36 -7.82 -7.08 -8.10
N ILE A 37 -7.37 -7.41 -6.88
CA ILE A 37 -7.91 -8.54 -6.11
C ILE A 37 -9.35 -8.27 -5.68
N GLU A 38 -9.63 -7.11 -5.10
CA GLU A 38 -10.98 -6.74 -4.66
C GLU A 38 -11.94 -6.56 -5.84
N MET A 39 -11.46 -5.91 -6.92
CA MET A 39 -12.23 -5.73 -8.15
C MET A 39 -12.51 -7.07 -8.83
N ALA A 40 -11.55 -8.00 -8.85
CA ALA A 40 -11.78 -9.34 -9.38
C ALA A 40 -12.86 -10.08 -8.60
N TYR A 41 -12.86 -10.01 -7.26
CA TYR A 41 -13.95 -10.56 -6.47
C TYR A 41 -15.29 -9.94 -6.86
N GLY A 42 -15.38 -8.61 -6.91
CA GLY A 42 -16.61 -7.91 -7.29
C GLY A 42 -17.11 -8.25 -8.70
N ALA A 43 -16.21 -8.57 -9.63
CA ALA A 43 -16.57 -8.95 -10.99
C ALA A 43 -17.15 -10.37 -11.11
N PHE A 44 -16.80 -11.28 -10.19
CA PHE A 44 -17.12 -12.70 -10.29
C PHE A 44 -18.05 -13.22 -9.18
N ALA A 45 -18.27 -12.47 -8.11
CA ALA A 45 -19.16 -12.85 -7.02
C ALA A 45 -20.61 -12.39 -7.29
N ASP A 46 -21.56 -13.28 -7.01
CA ASP A 46 -22.98 -12.99 -7.17
C ASP A 46 -23.41 -11.82 -6.25
N GLY A 47 -24.18 -10.88 -6.79
CA GLY A 47 -24.69 -9.72 -6.06
C GLY A 47 -23.68 -8.59 -5.85
N HIS A 48 -22.47 -8.70 -6.41
CA HIS A 48 -21.43 -7.68 -6.36
C HIS A 48 -21.14 -7.08 -7.74
N THR A 49 -20.38 -5.98 -7.74
CA THR A 49 -19.88 -5.38 -8.97
C THR A 49 -18.38 -5.13 -8.91
N LEU A 50 -17.74 -5.05 -10.09
CA LEU A 50 -16.34 -4.64 -10.27
C LEU A 50 -15.99 -3.37 -9.49
N TRP A 51 -16.99 -2.52 -9.24
CA TRP A 51 -16.83 -1.16 -8.73
C TRP A 51 -17.14 -1.01 -7.25
N ASP A 52 -17.57 -2.08 -6.57
CA ASP A 52 -17.98 -2.01 -5.16
C ASP A 52 -16.87 -1.47 -4.27
N ALA A 53 -15.64 -2.00 -4.40
CA ALA A 53 -14.52 -1.53 -3.59
C ALA A 53 -14.18 -0.05 -3.84
N PRO A 54 -14.00 0.43 -5.10
CA PRO A 54 -13.85 1.85 -5.37
C PRO A 54 -14.98 2.72 -4.81
N MET A 55 -16.25 2.35 -5.04
CA MET A 55 -17.39 3.12 -4.54
C MET A 55 -17.40 3.19 -3.01
N ALA A 56 -17.13 2.07 -2.33
CA ALA A 56 -17.08 2.01 -0.87
C ALA A 56 -15.99 2.91 -0.28
N ILE A 57 -14.82 2.98 -0.93
CA ILE A 57 -13.73 3.87 -0.52
C ILE A 57 -14.19 5.33 -0.55
N TRP A 58 -14.89 5.75 -1.60
CA TRP A 58 -15.44 7.10 -1.64
C TRP A 58 -16.61 7.30 -0.67
N ALA A 59 -17.46 6.28 -0.50
CA ALA A 59 -18.57 6.30 0.43
C ALA A 59 -18.10 6.52 1.88
N PHE A 60 -16.92 6.00 2.26
CA PHE A 60 -16.30 6.29 3.55
C PHE A 60 -16.07 7.80 3.79
N VAL A 61 -15.81 8.57 2.73
CA VAL A 61 -15.56 10.02 2.80
C VAL A 61 -16.85 10.82 2.65
N ALA A 62 -17.68 10.44 1.68
CA ALA A 62 -18.78 11.27 1.20
C ALA A 62 -20.18 10.81 1.64
N GLY A 63 -20.30 9.64 2.29
CA GLY A 63 -21.56 9.07 2.74
C GLY A 63 -21.94 7.77 2.01
N SER A 64 -22.78 6.96 2.65
CA SER A 64 -23.21 5.65 2.14
C SER A 64 -24.12 5.73 0.91
N ASP A 65 -24.71 6.90 0.64
CA ASP A 65 -25.45 7.22 -0.58
C ASP A 65 -24.59 7.17 -1.86
N GLN A 66 -23.27 7.08 -1.71
CA GLN A 66 -22.32 6.91 -2.81
C GLN A 66 -22.05 5.44 -3.18
N PHE A 67 -22.75 4.50 -2.55
CA PHE A 67 -22.60 3.06 -2.78
C PHE A 67 -23.92 2.46 -3.29
N GLY A 68 -23.87 1.72 -4.40
CA GLY A 68 -25.07 1.19 -5.05
C GLY A 68 -24.82 0.82 -6.52
N ALA A 69 -25.80 1.10 -7.38
CA ALA A 69 -25.71 0.78 -8.81
C ALA A 69 -24.58 1.58 -9.50
N PRO A 70 -23.57 0.94 -10.13
CA PRO A 70 -22.39 1.65 -10.65
C PRO A 70 -22.69 2.77 -11.64
N SER A 71 -23.75 2.63 -12.45
CA SER A 71 -24.18 3.65 -13.41
C SER A 71 -24.60 4.97 -12.77
N GLU A 72 -25.01 4.94 -11.50
CA GLU A 72 -25.48 6.10 -10.74
C GLU A 72 -24.34 6.74 -9.91
N HIS A 73 -23.21 6.05 -9.78
CA HIS A 73 -22.12 6.43 -8.86
C HIS A 73 -20.75 6.54 -9.56
N VAL A 74 -20.72 6.95 -10.84
CA VAL A 74 -19.47 7.13 -11.61
C VAL A 74 -18.48 8.07 -10.91
N GLY A 75 -18.97 9.12 -10.27
CA GLY A 75 -18.14 10.04 -9.47
C GLY A 75 -17.46 9.33 -8.31
N ALA A 76 -18.19 8.48 -7.58
CA ALA A 76 -17.66 7.69 -6.48
C ALA A 76 -16.60 6.69 -6.94
N ILE A 77 -16.77 6.09 -8.12
CA ILE A 77 -15.79 5.18 -8.72
C ILE A 77 -14.47 5.91 -8.99
N VAL A 78 -14.52 7.05 -9.69
CA VAL A 78 -13.33 7.82 -10.06
C VAL A 78 -12.60 8.33 -8.81
N LEU A 79 -13.34 8.91 -7.87
CA LEU A 79 -12.77 9.47 -6.65
C LEU A 79 -12.26 8.37 -5.70
N GLY A 80 -12.95 7.24 -5.63
CA GLY A 80 -12.53 6.06 -4.88
C GLY A 80 -11.23 5.46 -5.41
N MET A 81 -11.11 5.27 -6.73
CA MET A 81 -9.86 4.83 -7.36
C MET A 81 -8.72 5.83 -7.13
N GLY A 82 -8.99 7.13 -7.31
CA GLY A 82 -8.00 8.18 -7.08
C GLY A 82 -7.52 8.23 -5.63
N GLY A 83 -8.45 8.17 -4.68
CA GLY A 83 -8.17 8.15 -3.25
C GLY A 83 -7.38 6.90 -2.84
N HIS A 84 -7.76 5.73 -3.36
CA HIS A 84 -7.02 4.48 -3.14
C HIS A 84 -5.59 4.57 -3.64
N LEU A 85 -5.38 5.08 -4.86
CA LEU A 85 -4.05 5.20 -5.45
C LEU A 85 -3.19 6.20 -4.65
N ALA A 86 -3.75 7.36 -4.30
CA ALA A 86 -3.04 8.36 -3.51
C ALA A 86 -2.62 7.82 -2.13
N ASN A 87 -3.53 7.16 -1.42
CA ASN A 87 -3.24 6.52 -0.13
C ASN A 87 -2.16 5.44 -0.27
N SER A 88 -2.26 4.61 -1.32
CA SER A 88 -1.29 3.55 -1.59
C SER A 88 0.11 4.12 -1.86
N MET A 89 0.22 5.21 -2.62
CA MET A 89 1.48 5.92 -2.85
C MET A 89 2.07 6.45 -1.55
N MET A 90 1.25 7.07 -0.67
CA MET A 90 1.69 7.56 0.63
C MET A 90 2.20 6.43 1.54
N LEU A 91 1.48 5.30 1.59
CA LEU A 91 1.90 4.11 2.33
C LEU A 91 3.20 3.52 1.77
N GLY A 92 3.38 3.54 0.44
CA GLY A 92 4.63 3.12 -0.19
C GLY A 92 5.82 4.00 0.18
N VAL A 93 5.62 5.32 0.26
CA VAL A 93 6.63 6.25 0.79
C VAL A 93 6.97 5.92 2.24
N ALA A 94 5.96 5.73 3.08
CA ALA A 94 6.16 5.40 4.49
C ALA A 94 6.96 4.10 4.67
N PHE A 95 6.63 3.07 3.91
CA PHE A 95 7.37 1.81 3.90
C PHE A 95 8.83 1.99 3.44
N ALA A 96 9.06 2.70 2.33
CA ALA A 96 10.40 2.91 1.81
C ALA A 96 11.30 3.65 2.81
N LEU A 97 10.76 4.69 3.46
CA LEU A 97 11.45 5.44 4.52
C LEU A 97 11.73 4.56 5.74
N LEU A 98 10.72 3.80 6.20
CA LEU A 98 10.88 2.87 7.32
C LEU A 98 12.02 1.88 7.07
N MET A 99 12.01 1.25 5.90
CA MET A 99 13.03 0.29 5.52
C MET A 99 14.41 0.94 5.39
N ALA A 100 14.49 2.16 4.87
CA ALA A 100 15.77 2.88 4.72
C ALA A 100 16.40 3.25 6.08
N VAL A 101 15.58 3.49 7.11
CA VAL A 101 16.04 3.86 8.46
C VAL A 101 16.33 2.64 9.33
N VAL A 102 15.40 1.68 9.35
CA VAL A 102 15.41 0.58 10.34
C VAL A 102 16.18 -0.63 9.83
N VAL A 103 16.26 -0.82 8.51
CA VAL A 103 16.62 -2.10 7.92
C VAL A 103 17.75 -1.93 6.89
N LYS A 104 19.00 -1.96 7.36
CA LYS A 104 20.17 -1.88 6.48
C LYS A 104 20.38 -3.20 5.73
N LYS A 105 20.36 -3.15 4.39
CA LYS A 105 20.63 -4.22 3.41
C LYS A 105 19.95 -5.56 3.72
N GLN A 106 18.89 -5.87 2.98
CA GLN A 106 18.21 -7.14 3.07
C GLN A 106 18.10 -7.85 1.72
N GLY A 107 18.11 -9.18 1.76
CA GLY A 107 17.77 -10.00 0.60
C GLY A 107 16.28 -9.89 0.25
N VAL A 108 15.94 -10.26 -0.98
CA VAL A 108 14.58 -10.17 -1.53
C VAL A 108 13.53 -10.80 -0.60
N LEU A 109 13.80 -12.00 -0.07
CA LEU A 109 12.86 -12.71 0.80
C LEU A 109 12.51 -11.92 2.06
N ALA A 110 13.51 -11.31 2.70
CA ALA A 110 13.28 -10.54 3.92
C ALA A 110 12.51 -9.24 3.63
N SER A 111 12.79 -8.57 2.50
CA SER A 111 12.02 -7.41 2.06
C SER A 111 10.55 -7.75 1.76
N VAL A 112 10.29 -8.90 1.12
CA VAL A 112 8.92 -9.38 0.87
C VAL A 112 8.21 -9.73 2.17
N ALA A 113 8.87 -10.40 3.11
CA ALA A 113 8.30 -10.74 4.42
C ALA A 113 7.94 -9.47 5.22
N LEU A 114 8.86 -8.50 5.31
CA LEU A 114 8.60 -7.22 5.98
C LEU A 114 7.51 -6.40 5.28
N GLY A 115 7.50 -6.40 3.94
CA GLY A 115 6.42 -5.81 3.16
C GLY A 115 5.07 -6.44 3.50
N THR A 116 4.99 -7.77 3.55
CA THR A 116 3.78 -8.51 3.93
C THR A 116 3.30 -8.12 5.33
N MET A 117 4.21 -8.10 6.31
CA MET A 117 3.90 -7.68 7.67
C MET A 117 3.40 -6.22 7.71
N PHE A 118 4.02 -5.33 6.94
CA PHE A 118 3.58 -3.95 6.80
C PHE A 118 2.17 -3.86 6.21
N GLY A 119 1.87 -4.58 5.14
CA GLY A 119 0.54 -4.62 4.53
C GLY A 119 -0.53 -5.13 5.49
N ILE A 120 -0.26 -6.21 6.22
CA ILE A 120 -1.18 -6.71 7.27
C ILE A 120 -1.32 -5.68 8.41
N ALA A 121 -0.26 -5.01 8.82
CA ALA A 121 -0.34 -3.94 9.81
C ALA A 121 -1.20 -2.77 9.31
N THR A 122 -1.08 -2.39 8.04
CA THR A 122 -1.96 -1.40 7.40
C THR A 122 -3.42 -1.85 7.46
N TRP A 123 -3.72 -3.11 7.18
CA TRP A 123 -5.08 -3.65 7.33
C TRP A 123 -5.59 -3.49 8.77
N VAL A 124 -4.78 -3.85 9.77
CA VAL A 124 -5.14 -3.71 11.19
C VAL A 124 -5.46 -2.25 11.52
N VAL A 125 -4.61 -1.31 11.09
CA VAL A 125 -4.83 0.13 11.31
C VAL A 125 -6.11 0.60 10.63
N MET A 126 -6.33 0.24 9.36
CA MET A 126 -7.56 0.60 8.67
C MET A 126 -8.78 0.05 9.39
N ARG A 127 -8.74 -1.23 9.79
CA ARG A 127 -9.85 -1.93 10.41
C ARG A 127 -10.23 -1.37 11.77
N TYR A 128 -9.24 -1.16 12.64
CA TYR A 128 -9.49 -0.91 14.06
C TYR A 128 -9.25 0.55 14.47
N VAL A 129 -8.63 1.36 13.60
CA VAL A 129 -8.37 2.77 13.87
C VAL A 129 -9.16 3.66 12.92
N VAL A 130 -9.10 3.41 11.60
CA VAL A 130 -9.68 4.33 10.61
C VAL A 130 -11.19 4.12 10.42
N LEU A 131 -11.64 2.88 10.17
CA LEU A 131 -13.06 2.60 9.95
C LEU A 131 -13.96 3.03 11.11
N PRO A 132 -13.59 2.85 12.40
CA PRO A 132 -14.40 3.32 13.52
C PRO A 132 -14.63 4.83 13.57
N LEU A 133 -13.83 5.63 12.86
CA LEU A 133 -14.02 7.08 12.76
C LEU A 133 -15.26 7.46 11.94
N ASN A 134 -15.79 6.54 11.12
CA ASN A 134 -17.03 6.71 10.39
C ASN A 134 -17.91 5.46 10.48
N ALA A 135 -18.58 5.30 11.63
CA ALA A 135 -19.44 4.14 11.89
C ALA A 135 -20.57 3.96 10.85
N GLY A 136 -21.03 5.03 10.20
CA GLY A 136 -22.11 4.96 9.21
C GLY A 136 -21.74 4.25 7.90
N THR A 137 -20.44 4.07 7.63
CA THR A 137 -19.93 3.42 6.41
C THR A 137 -19.00 2.24 6.72
N ALA A 138 -18.61 2.05 7.98
CA ALA A 138 -17.74 0.96 8.42
C ALA A 138 -18.29 -0.42 8.01
N ASP A 139 -19.61 -0.59 8.06
CA ASP A 139 -20.29 -1.85 7.72
C ASP A 139 -20.09 -2.29 6.25
N LEU A 140 -19.79 -1.36 5.35
CA LEU A 140 -19.43 -1.71 3.96
C LEU A 140 -18.20 -2.60 3.91
N PHE A 141 -17.26 -2.38 4.84
CA PHE A 141 -15.99 -3.09 4.92
C PHE A 141 -16.00 -4.21 5.97
N THR A 142 -16.87 -4.14 6.98
CA THR A 142 -16.93 -5.12 8.09
C THR A 142 -18.00 -6.20 7.91
N GLY A 143 -19.07 -5.90 7.18
CA GLY A 143 -20.27 -6.73 7.00
C GLY A 143 -20.34 -7.52 5.70
N ALA A 144 -19.23 -7.61 4.96
CA ALA A 144 -19.12 -8.31 3.67
C ALA A 144 -19.89 -7.69 2.48
N ALA A 145 -20.36 -6.44 2.61
CA ALA A 145 -21.05 -5.74 1.52
C ALA A 145 -20.14 -5.51 0.29
N VAL A 146 -18.84 -5.28 0.50
CA VAL A 146 -17.86 -5.19 -0.59
C VAL A 146 -17.25 -6.55 -0.91
N SER A 147 -16.75 -7.24 0.11
CA SER A 147 -16.10 -8.55 -0.02
C SER A 147 -15.96 -9.24 1.35
N PRO A 148 -15.82 -10.57 1.39
CA PRO A 148 -15.66 -11.30 2.64
C PRO A 148 -14.38 -10.91 3.35
N GLN A 149 -14.40 -10.97 4.68
CA GLN A 149 -13.31 -10.47 5.54
C GLN A 149 -11.94 -11.08 5.23
N TRP A 150 -11.93 -12.36 4.82
CA TRP A 150 -10.67 -13.03 4.52
C TRP A 150 -9.98 -12.45 3.28
N LEU A 151 -10.74 -11.90 2.33
CA LEU A 151 -10.19 -11.34 1.10
C LEU A 151 -9.41 -10.06 1.38
N TRP A 152 -9.89 -9.22 2.32
CA TRP A 152 -9.16 -8.04 2.77
C TRP A 152 -7.76 -8.39 3.31
N TYR A 153 -7.60 -9.52 4.02
CA TYR A 153 -6.27 -9.99 4.45
C TYR A 153 -5.38 -10.33 3.27
N VAL A 154 -5.93 -11.04 2.29
CA VAL A 154 -5.20 -11.47 1.09
C VAL A 154 -4.79 -10.26 0.25
N ALA A 155 -5.70 -9.30 0.05
CA ALA A 155 -5.45 -8.11 -0.72
C ALA A 155 -4.37 -7.22 -0.08
N HIS A 156 -4.40 -7.07 1.25
CA HIS A 156 -3.36 -6.33 1.99
C HIS A 156 -2.03 -7.09 2.09
N ALA A 157 -2.06 -8.42 2.20
CA ALA A 157 -0.84 -9.22 2.09
C ALA A 157 -0.20 -9.05 0.71
N ALA A 158 -1.00 -9.08 -0.37
CA ALA A 158 -0.54 -8.87 -1.74
C ALA A 158 0.01 -7.46 -1.97
N PHE A 159 -0.65 -6.43 -1.41
CA PHE A 159 -0.11 -5.07 -1.34
C PHE A 159 1.30 -5.08 -0.73
N GLY A 160 1.42 -5.63 0.48
CA GLY A 160 2.68 -5.70 1.21
C GLY A 160 3.78 -6.47 0.50
N MET A 161 3.48 -7.66 -0.03
CA MET A 161 4.41 -8.48 -0.82
C MET A 161 4.93 -7.73 -2.04
N THR A 162 4.03 -7.08 -2.79
CA THR A 162 4.38 -6.31 -3.99
C THR A 162 5.30 -5.14 -3.63
N LEU A 163 4.98 -4.43 -2.55
CA LEU A 163 5.78 -3.31 -2.07
C LEU A 163 7.19 -3.74 -1.64
N GLY A 164 7.29 -4.83 -0.89
CA GLY A 164 8.57 -5.43 -0.47
C GLY A 164 9.41 -5.90 -1.66
N LEU A 165 8.79 -6.50 -2.67
CA LEU A 165 9.47 -6.92 -3.90
C LEU A 165 10.01 -5.74 -4.71
N ILE A 166 9.21 -4.70 -4.89
CA ILE A 166 9.61 -3.49 -5.63
C ILE A 166 10.77 -2.79 -4.91
N TYR A 167 10.68 -2.66 -3.58
CA TYR A 167 11.76 -2.10 -2.77
C TYR A 167 13.07 -2.88 -2.93
N ALA A 168 13.02 -4.21 -2.84
CA ALA A 168 14.21 -5.05 -3.01
C ALA A 168 14.87 -4.87 -4.39
N ARG A 169 14.07 -4.74 -5.46
CA ARG A 169 14.57 -4.51 -6.81
C ARG A 169 15.26 -3.15 -6.95
N HIS A 170 14.66 -2.09 -6.39
CA HIS A 170 15.27 -0.77 -6.43
C HIS A 170 16.61 -0.73 -5.67
N HIS A 171 16.68 -1.35 -4.50
CA HIS A 171 17.94 -1.39 -3.73
C HIS A 171 19.04 -2.26 -4.35
N ALA A 172 18.66 -3.35 -5.02
CA ALA A 172 19.62 -4.14 -5.78
C ALA A 172 20.22 -3.34 -6.94
N ALA A 173 19.40 -2.58 -7.67
CA ALA A 173 19.85 -1.71 -8.76
C ALA A 173 20.80 -0.60 -8.27
N ASP A 174 20.60 -0.12 -7.04
CA ASP A 174 21.43 0.93 -6.44
C ASP A 174 22.80 0.44 -6.04
N SER A 175 22.84 -0.76 -5.49
CA SER A 175 24.08 -1.42 -5.09
C SER A 175 24.97 -1.78 -6.29
N ALA A 176 24.41 -1.81 -7.51
CA ALA A 176 25.13 -2.13 -8.74
C ALA A 176 25.65 -0.91 -9.52
N ARG A 177 25.31 0.32 -9.12
CA ARG A 177 25.82 1.52 -9.81
C ARG A 177 27.31 1.77 -9.47
N PRO A 178 28.16 2.04 -10.48
CA PRO A 178 29.53 2.49 -10.24
C PRO A 178 29.51 3.80 -9.44
N THR A 179 30.32 3.89 -8.38
CA THR A 179 30.60 5.16 -7.72
C THR A 179 31.42 6.01 -8.68
N ALA A 180 30.84 7.14 -9.12
CA ALA A 180 31.53 8.15 -9.92
C ALA A 180 32.57 8.91 -9.08
#